data_AF-A0A1E4AA31-F1
#
_entry.id   AF-A0A1E4AA31-F1
#
_cell.length_a   1.000
_cell.length_b   1.000
_cell.length_c   1.000
_cell.angle_alpha   90.00
_cell.angle_beta   90.00
_cell.angle_gamma   90.00
#
_symmetry.space_group_name_H-M   'P 1'
#
loop_
_entity.id
_entity.type
_entity.pdbx_description
1 polymer ?
#
loop_
_entity_poly.entity_id
_entity_poly.type
_entity_poly.pdbx_seq_one_letter_code
_entity_poly.pdbx_strand_id
1 'polypeptide(L)'
;MQRRNFIRNAVCGAAGLFLSGNRILAAPPSLKITRIRYYAAPGYNKPLFNQARGIVEIETNEGITGIGEGGTKDMVEQCARMLIGENPFRIEHLWQYLYRSMFYPPGREKLHGMGAIEMALWDIKGKALDVPVYELLGGATREFVECYATGFRNSKATTEEGRAEDCIKAGLRCYRVGPTGGNDPNVPFDFYEHARKTIDFCKRIDGAVGGQGRWAIDLHTRFDTTEAIKICDELQKLEPYFVEDIIRSENPGVYRTIRNMTKVPVAVGEQFGDRWDTNELIEERLIDYSRVTLPNTGGVSELKKIAVLCETHYIGLIPHFTGPLSTAALVHVLGSSSPSRCMMELAGGEPERPAYFNDDYLLFNKGKLYLNPKPGWGVAFDRGKADFIMEITENTKFPHPYLKSPDGAIHNW
;
A
#
# COMPACT_ATOMS: atom_id res chain seq x y z
N MET A 1 40.68 39.01 9.08
CA MET A 1 41.31 39.00 10.42
C MET A 1 40.24 38.54 11.41
N GLN A 2 40.33 37.52 12.27
CA GLN A 2 41.29 36.47 12.67
C GLN A 2 40.40 35.34 13.24
N ARG A 3 40.42 34.10 12.72
CA ARG A 3 41.15 32.91 13.24
C ARG A 3 41.20 32.73 14.77
N ARG A 4 40.59 31.59 15.19
CA ARG A 4 41.04 30.61 16.22
C ARG A 4 40.97 30.98 17.71
N ASN A 5 40.33 30.09 18.49
CA ASN A 5 40.68 29.65 19.85
C ASN A 5 39.86 28.38 20.11
N PHE A 6 40.34 27.16 19.81
CA PHE A 6 41.30 26.31 20.51
C PHE A 6 40.92 25.90 21.96
N ILE A 7 40.80 24.58 22.10
CA ILE A 7 40.44 23.72 23.21
C ILE A 7 41.36 23.91 24.43
N ARG A 8 40.79 23.97 25.64
CA ARG A 8 41.34 23.34 26.85
C ARG A 8 40.35 23.42 28.02
N ASN A 9 39.85 22.27 28.48
CA ASN A 9 39.73 21.90 29.90
C ASN A 9 39.06 20.52 30.03
N ALA A 10 39.90 19.50 30.23
CA ALA A 10 39.59 18.33 31.05
C ALA A 10 40.38 18.56 32.37
N VAL A 11 40.02 18.08 33.57
CA VAL A 11 39.48 16.79 33.99
C VAL A 11 38.87 16.96 35.41
N CYS A 12 37.92 16.07 35.76
CA CYS A 12 37.74 15.39 37.06
C CYS A 12 36.40 15.63 37.78
N GLY A 13 35.55 14.60 37.79
CA GLY A 13 34.66 14.34 38.92
C GLY A 13 33.29 13.76 38.58
N ALA A 14 33.22 12.44 38.41
CA ALA A 14 32.19 11.52 38.91
C ALA A 14 31.92 10.39 37.91
N ALA A 15 32.32 9.18 38.32
CA ALA A 15 32.04 7.94 37.62
C ALA A 15 30.54 7.64 37.63
N GLY A 16 29.85 8.00 36.56
CA GLY A 16 28.61 7.35 36.15
C GLY A 16 28.94 6.30 35.11
N LEU A 17 28.86 5.02 35.48
CA LEU A 17 28.89 3.89 34.56
C LEU A 17 27.68 3.97 33.62
N PHE A 18 27.76 4.81 32.59
CA PHE A 18 26.96 4.61 31.39
C PHE A 18 27.61 3.48 30.62
N LEU A 19 27.15 2.25 30.88
CA LEU A 19 27.17 1.18 29.90
C LEU A 19 26.22 1.58 28.76
N SER A 20 26.57 2.62 27.99
CA SER A 20 26.10 2.75 26.62
C SER A 20 26.89 1.71 25.82
N GLY A 21 26.58 0.44 26.09
CA GLY A 21 26.95 -0.62 25.18
C GLY A 21 26.28 -0.27 23.87
N ASN A 22 27.07 0.12 22.87
CA ASN A 22 26.71 -0.02 21.48
C ASN A 22 26.36 -1.49 21.29
N ARG A 23 25.10 -1.86 21.57
CA ARG A 23 24.52 -3.08 21.03
C ARG A 23 24.49 -2.82 19.54
N ILE A 24 25.55 -3.24 18.86
CA ILE A 24 25.41 -3.70 17.48
C ILE A 24 24.30 -4.75 17.59
N LEU A 25 23.08 -4.36 17.23
CA LEU A 25 21.89 -5.21 17.26
C LEU A 25 22.06 -6.29 16.19
N ALA A 26 22.95 -7.24 16.46
CA ALA A 26 22.98 -8.49 15.73
C ALA A 26 21.65 -9.18 16.02
N ALA A 27 20.90 -9.52 14.97
CA ALA A 27 19.71 -10.34 15.08
C ALA A 27 20.05 -11.60 15.90
N PRO A 28 19.37 -11.88 17.03
CA PRO A 28 19.68 -13.09 17.78
C PRO A 28 19.40 -14.31 16.88
N PRO A 29 20.39 -15.21 16.66
CA PRO A 29 20.22 -16.41 15.83
C PRO A 29 19.07 -17.33 16.30
N SER A 30 18.59 -17.12 17.53
CA SER A 30 17.56 -17.88 18.21
C SER A 30 16.13 -17.35 18.02
N LEU A 31 15.91 -16.23 17.32
CA LEU A 31 14.57 -15.66 17.18
C LEU A 31 13.67 -16.60 16.37
N LYS A 32 12.53 -16.97 16.95
CA LYS A 32 11.55 -17.89 16.37
C LYS A 32 10.15 -17.35 16.54
N ILE A 33 9.33 -17.54 15.52
CA ILE A 33 7.89 -17.32 15.59
C ILE A 33 7.29 -18.40 16.50
N THR A 34 6.57 -17.98 17.55
CA THR A 34 5.97 -18.89 18.54
C THR A 34 4.46 -18.87 18.48
N ARG A 35 3.86 -17.77 18.01
CA ARG A 35 2.42 -17.62 17.97
C ARG A 35 2.00 -16.64 16.89
N ILE A 36 0.91 -16.94 16.21
CA ILE A 36 0.26 -16.05 15.25
C ILE A 36 -1.21 -15.90 15.64
N ARG A 37 -1.70 -14.66 15.73
CA ARG A 37 -3.09 -14.34 16.02
C ARG A 37 -3.70 -13.58 14.85
N TYR A 38 -5.02 -13.71 14.71
CA TYR A 38 -5.79 -12.98 13.72
C TYR A 38 -7.01 -12.33 14.40
N TYR A 39 -7.21 -11.07 14.09
CA TYR A 39 -8.30 -10.23 14.61
C TYR A 39 -9.10 -9.65 13.45
N ALA A 40 -10.42 -9.54 13.59
CA ALA A 40 -11.23 -8.75 12.66
C ALA A 40 -11.24 -7.28 13.10
N ALA A 41 -11.31 -6.36 12.13
CA ALA A 41 -11.54 -4.95 12.39
C ALA A 41 -12.99 -4.74 12.86
N PRO A 42 -13.23 -4.18 14.06
CA PRO A 42 -14.58 -3.96 14.57
C PRO A 42 -15.44 -3.12 13.63
N GLY A 43 -16.68 -3.55 13.43
CA GLY A 43 -17.65 -2.84 12.60
C GLY A 43 -17.41 -2.96 11.08
N TYR A 44 -16.34 -3.64 10.65
CA TYR A 44 -16.09 -3.92 9.24
C TYR A 44 -16.81 -5.19 8.78
N ASN A 45 -18.14 -5.10 8.70
CA ASN A 45 -19.00 -6.26 8.44
C ASN A 45 -19.48 -6.38 6.97
N LYS A 46 -19.18 -5.36 6.15
CA LYS A 46 -19.59 -5.30 4.74
C LYS A 46 -18.44 -4.73 3.90
N PRO A 47 -17.51 -5.57 3.42
CA PRO A 47 -16.45 -5.08 2.56
C PRO A 47 -17.04 -4.58 1.22
N LEU A 48 -16.48 -3.49 0.69
CA LEU A 48 -16.89 -2.92 -0.60
C LEU A 48 -16.28 -3.67 -1.79
N PHE A 49 -15.12 -4.28 -1.57
CA PHE A 49 -14.34 -5.04 -2.55
C PHE A 49 -13.97 -6.40 -1.96
N ASN A 50 -13.33 -7.28 -2.73
CA ASN A 50 -12.69 -8.47 -2.20
C ASN A 50 -11.41 -8.11 -1.43
N GLN A 51 -11.55 -7.34 -0.36
CA GLN A 51 -10.50 -6.89 0.53
C GLN A 51 -10.93 -7.20 1.96
N ALA A 52 -9.96 -7.55 2.79
CA ALA A 52 -10.15 -7.82 4.20
C ALA A 52 -9.28 -6.88 5.02
N ARG A 53 -9.80 -6.44 6.17
CA ARG A 53 -9.09 -5.55 7.10
C ARG A 53 -8.72 -6.27 8.40
N GLY A 54 -8.52 -7.58 8.33
CA GLY A 54 -8.09 -8.35 9.48
C GLY A 54 -6.66 -7.98 9.88
N ILE A 55 -6.36 -8.01 11.18
CA ILE A 55 -5.02 -7.76 11.71
C ILE A 55 -4.38 -9.10 12.03
N VAL A 56 -3.24 -9.36 11.39
CA VAL A 56 -2.33 -10.45 11.74
C VAL A 56 -1.34 -9.94 12.76
N GLU A 57 -1.21 -10.64 13.88
CA GLU A 57 -0.17 -10.40 14.87
C GLU A 57 0.75 -11.62 14.97
N ILE A 58 2.06 -11.41 14.88
CA ILE A 58 3.07 -12.45 15.03
C ILE A 58 3.90 -12.16 16.27
N GLU A 59 4.00 -13.14 17.16
CA GLU A 59 4.77 -13.10 18.39
C GLU A 59 5.98 -14.03 18.30
N THR A 60 7.10 -13.59 18.88
CA THR A 60 8.36 -14.32 18.91
C THR A 60 8.69 -14.86 20.30
N ASN A 61 9.65 -15.80 20.39
CA ASN A 61 10.15 -16.33 21.67
C ASN A 61 10.83 -15.28 22.57
N GLU A 62 11.19 -14.11 22.03
CA GLU A 62 11.77 -12.99 22.78
C GLU A 62 10.72 -11.93 23.15
N GLY A 63 9.43 -12.22 22.93
CA GLY A 63 8.32 -11.32 23.27
C GLY A 63 8.11 -10.16 22.30
N ILE A 64 8.89 -10.08 21.21
CA ILE A 64 8.69 -9.07 20.16
C ILE A 64 7.45 -9.45 19.35
N THR A 65 6.55 -8.48 19.16
CA THR A 65 5.34 -8.63 18.35
C THR A 65 5.34 -7.68 17.16
N GLY A 66 4.97 -8.21 16.00
CA GLY A 66 4.72 -7.41 14.80
C GLY A 66 3.30 -7.58 14.30
N ILE A 67 2.80 -6.55 13.63
CA ILE A 67 1.45 -6.52 13.08
C ILE A 67 1.44 -6.24 11.57
N GLY A 68 0.46 -6.82 10.90
CA GLY A 68 0.13 -6.53 9.51
C GLY A 68 -1.37 -6.63 9.29
N GLU A 69 -1.85 -6.11 8.18
CA GLU A 69 -3.28 -6.06 7.87
C GLU A 69 -3.53 -6.71 6.52
N GLY A 70 -4.65 -7.44 6.42
CA GLY A 70 -5.05 -8.15 5.21
C GLY A 70 -5.42 -9.60 5.47
N GLY A 71 -5.76 -10.28 4.38
CA GLY A 71 -6.26 -11.65 4.32
C GLY A 71 -7.61 -11.85 5.01
N THR A 72 -8.43 -12.74 4.48
CA THR A 72 -9.50 -13.36 5.29
C THR A 72 -8.88 -14.40 6.21
N LYS A 73 -9.60 -14.79 7.28
CA LYS A 73 -9.15 -15.80 8.24
C LYS A 73 -8.53 -17.03 7.56
N ASP A 74 -9.23 -17.61 6.57
CA ASP A 74 -8.80 -18.86 5.97
C ASP A 74 -7.54 -18.71 5.10
N MET A 75 -7.39 -17.57 4.41
CA MET A 75 -6.17 -17.27 3.64
C MET A 75 -4.96 -17.07 4.56
N VAL A 76 -5.15 -16.40 5.70
CA VAL A 76 -4.12 -16.22 6.72
C VAL A 76 -3.78 -17.56 7.37
N GLU A 77 -4.78 -18.35 7.79
CA GLU A 77 -4.59 -19.63 8.49
C GLU A 77 -3.73 -20.61 7.68
N GLN A 78 -4.01 -20.72 6.39
CA GLN A 78 -3.27 -21.58 5.46
C GLN A 78 -1.77 -21.24 5.42
N CYS A 79 -1.43 -19.95 5.52
CA CYS A 79 -0.05 -19.49 5.50
C CYS A 79 0.62 -19.54 6.87
N ALA A 80 -0.10 -19.08 7.91
CA ALA A 80 0.42 -18.89 9.26
C ALA A 80 0.94 -20.19 9.91
N ARG A 81 0.23 -21.32 9.71
CA ARG A 81 0.66 -22.62 10.27
C ARG A 81 2.04 -23.06 9.81
N MET A 82 2.47 -22.64 8.62
CA MET A 82 3.78 -23.01 8.08
C MET A 82 4.94 -22.26 8.74
N LEU A 83 4.66 -21.16 9.46
CA LEU A 83 5.69 -20.26 9.97
C LEU A 83 6.05 -20.49 11.44
N ILE A 84 5.28 -21.30 12.18
CA ILE A 84 5.60 -21.59 13.58
C ILE A 84 6.97 -22.29 13.67
N GLY A 85 7.88 -21.71 14.45
CA GLY A 85 9.26 -22.17 14.63
C GLY A 85 10.27 -21.59 13.64
N GLU A 86 9.81 -20.89 12.58
CA GLU A 86 10.69 -20.22 11.62
C GLU A 86 11.32 -18.96 12.20
N ASN A 87 12.48 -18.57 11.65
CA ASN A 87 13.13 -17.31 12.01
C ASN A 87 12.49 -16.15 11.24
N PRO A 88 11.83 -15.17 11.92
CA PRO A 88 11.09 -14.10 11.26
C PRO A 88 11.99 -13.12 10.49
N PHE A 89 13.31 -13.13 10.70
CA PHE A 89 14.23 -12.25 9.98
C PHE A 89 14.47 -12.70 8.54
N ARG A 90 14.18 -13.96 8.21
CA ARG A 90 14.33 -14.53 6.87
C ARG A 90 13.15 -14.15 5.96
N ILE A 91 12.75 -12.87 5.96
CA ILE A 91 11.51 -12.38 5.33
C ILE A 91 11.36 -12.84 3.88
N GLU A 92 12.33 -12.56 3.00
CA GLU A 92 12.26 -12.98 1.59
C GLU A 92 12.20 -14.51 1.46
N HIS A 93 12.94 -15.26 2.28
CA HIS A 93 12.88 -16.72 2.28
C HIS A 93 11.48 -17.22 2.68
N LEU A 94 10.86 -16.63 3.71
CA LEU A 94 9.52 -16.99 4.16
C LEU A 94 8.46 -16.59 3.13
N TRP A 95 8.64 -15.46 2.44
CA TRP A 95 7.79 -15.08 1.32
C TRP A 95 7.86 -16.13 0.21
N GLN A 96 9.07 -16.52 -0.22
CA GLN A 96 9.26 -17.59 -1.21
C GLN A 96 8.71 -18.93 -0.73
N TYR A 97 8.85 -19.22 0.57
CA TYR A 97 8.31 -20.42 1.19
C TYR A 97 6.78 -20.47 1.07
N LEU A 98 6.08 -19.39 1.42
CA LEU A 98 4.62 -19.30 1.30
C LEU A 98 4.13 -19.28 -0.16
N TYR A 99 4.87 -18.61 -1.04
CA TYR A 99 4.53 -18.46 -2.46
C TYR A 99 4.68 -19.80 -3.21
N ARG A 100 5.77 -20.53 -2.98
CA ARG A 100 6.17 -21.71 -3.79
C ARG A 100 5.69 -23.05 -3.26
N SER A 101 5.51 -23.19 -1.95
CA SER A 101 5.34 -24.53 -1.34
C SER A 101 3.96 -25.15 -1.55
N MET A 102 2.97 -24.40 -2.02
CA MET A 102 1.63 -24.94 -2.28
C MET A 102 1.42 -25.40 -3.73
N PHE A 103 2.51 -25.54 -4.50
CA PHE A 103 2.53 -25.87 -5.94
C PHE A 103 1.87 -24.84 -6.84
N TYR A 104 0.56 -24.64 -6.68
CA TYR A 104 -0.19 -23.62 -7.39
C TYR A 104 0.25 -22.23 -6.90
N PRO A 105 0.59 -21.32 -7.81
CA PRO A 105 0.84 -19.93 -7.45
C PRO A 105 -0.36 -19.37 -6.66
N PRO A 106 -0.11 -18.56 -5.61
CA PRO A 106 -1.18 -17.95 -4.87
C PRO A 106 -2.00 -17.03 -5.79
N GLY A 107 -3.33 -17.21 -5.79
CA GLY A 107 -4.22 -16.19 -6.34
C GLY A 107 -4.21 -14.93 -5.49
N ARG A 108 -4.81 -13.85 -6.00
CA ARG A 108 -4.86 -12.52 -5.36
C ARG A 108 -5.37 -12.55 -3.92
N GLU A 109 -6.38 -13.37 -3.62
CA GLU A 109 -6.93 -13.50 -2.26
C GLU A 109 -5.93 -14.11 -1.26
N LYS A 110 -5.09 -15.05 -1.72
CA LYS A 110 -4.04 -15.62 -0.90
C LYS A 110 -2.86 -14.66 -0.77
N LEU A 111 -2.48 -13.97 -1.84
CA LEU A 111 -1.47 -12.89 -1.79
C LEU A 111 -1.86 -11.85 -0.74
N HIS A 112 -3.12 -11.44 -0.70
CA HIS A 112 -3.64 -10.51 0.30
C HIS A 112 -3.40 -10.99 1.75
N GLY A 113 -3.52 -12.30 2.04
CA GLY A 113 -3.17 -12.87 3.36
C GLY A 113 -1.66 -13.02 3.59
N MET A 114 -0.90 -13.37 2.55
CA MET A 114 0.57 -13.39 2.62
C MET A 114 1.15 -12.01 2.90
N GLY A 115 0.56 -10.95 2.31
CA GLY A 115 0.98 -9.56 2.53
C GLY A 115 0.80 -9.11 3.96
N ALA A 116 -0.33 -9.47 4.60
CA ALA A 116 -0.55 -9.22 6.01
C ALA A 116 0.52 -9.88 6.90
N ILE A 117 0.87 -11.12 6.59
CA ILE A 117 1.92 -11.84 7.31
C ILE A 117 3.29 -11.20 7.09
N GLU A 118 3.67 -10.89 5.85
CA GLU A 118 4.97 -10.29 5.56
C GLU A 118 5.11 -8.90 6.20
N MET A 119 4.04 -8.10 6.21
CA MET A 119 4.00 -6.82 6.92
C MET A 119 4.30 -6.99 8.42
N ALA A 120 3.75 -8.01 9.07
CA ALA A 120 4.04 -8.30 10.47
C ALA A 120 5.52 -8.71 10.68
N LEU A 121 6.12 -9.44 9.74
CA LEU A 121 7.54 -9.80 9.80
C LEU A 121 8.47 -8.58 9.68
N TRP A 122 8.12 -7.62 8.82
CA TRP A 122 8.85 -6.35 8.72
C TRP A 122 8.74 -5.52 9.99
N ASP A 123 7.55 -5.48 10.60
CA ASP A 123 7.34 -4.80 11.88
C ASP A 123 8.21 -5.41 12.99
N ILE A 124 8.26 -6.75 13.09
CA ILE A 124 9.16 -7.45 14.02
C ILE A 124 10.61 -7.02 13.78
N LYS A 125 11.06 -7.01 12.53
CA LYS A 125 12.45 -6.66 12.20
C LYS A 125 12.79 -5.23 12.58
N GLY A 126 11.90 -4.27 12.29
CA GLY A 126 12.07 -2.87 12.67
C GLY A 126 12.11 -2.68 14.19
N LYS A 127 11.17 -3.29 14.92
CA LYS A 127 11.13 -3.25 16.39
C LYS A 127 12.35 -3.92 17.04
N ALA A 128 12.77 -5.07 16.52
CA ALA A 128 13.92 -5.80 17.04
C ALA A 128 15.25 -5.06 16.83
N LEU A 129 15.34 -4.27 15.77
CA LEU A 129 16.52 -3.46 15.44
C LEU A 129 16.41 -2.00 15.88
N ASP A 130 15.32 -1.63 16.57
CA ASP A 130 15.03 -0.27 17.04
C ASP A 130 15.09 0.80 15.93
N VAL A 131 14.57 0.47 14.75
CA VAL A 131 14.54 1.37 13.58
C VAL A 131 13.19 1.31 12.84
N PRO A 132 12.75 2.41 12.22
CA PRO A 132 11.54 2.40 11.40
C PRO A 132 11.76 1.55 10.14
N VAL A 133 10.70 0.93 9.61
CA VAL A 133 10.84 0.03 8.46
C VAL A 133 11.43 0.72 7.22
N TYR A 134 11.16 2.01 6.99
CA TYR A 134 11.68 2.67 5.79
C TYR A 134 13.22 2.77 5.78
N GLU A 135 13.87 2.80 6.96
CA GLU A 135 15.33 2.74 7.07
C GLU A 135 15.86 1.37 6.67
N LEU A 136 15.16 0.29 7.05
CA LEU A 136 15.49 -1.06 6.60
C LEU A 136 15.29 -1.26 5.09
N LEU A 137 14.43 -0.45 4.46
CA LEU A 137 14.15 -0.47 3.03
C LEU A 137 15.10 0.41 2.20
N GLY A 138 16.12 1.00 2.83
CA GLY A 138 17.16 1.81 2.18
C GLY A 138 17.14 3.29 2.56
N GLY A 139 16.31 3.71 3.51
CA GLY A 139 16.23 5.09 3.99
C GLY A 139 15.20 5.93 3.23
N ALA A 140 14.95 7.12 3.76
CA ALA A 140 14.02 8.08 3.15
C ALA A 140 14.62 8.65 1.85
N THR A 141 13.80 8.70 0.79
CA THR A 141 14.13 9.37 -0.48
C THR A 141 13.29 10.64 -0.70
N ARG A 142 12.37 10.93 0.24
CA ARG A 142 11.52 12.12 0.28
C ARG A 142 11.11 12.44 1.71
N GLU A 143 10.79 13.71 1.96
CA GLU A 143 10.34 14.20 3.28
C GLU A 143 8.88 13.82 3.60
N PHE A 144 8.04 13.73 2.58
CA PHE A 144 6.63 13.37 2.69
C PHE A 144 6.11 12.79 1.37
N VAL A 145 4.99 12.06 1.44
CA VAL A 145 4.21 11.61 0.29
C VAL A 145 3.04 12.56 0.08
N GLU A 146 2.88 13.13 -1.12
CA GLU A 146 1.67 13.91 -1.45
C GLU A 146 0.45 12.98 -1.48
N CYS A 147 -0.71 13.50 -1.09
CA CYS A 147 -1.97 12.76 -1.11
C CYS A 147 -2.95 13.37 -2.13
N TYR A 148 -3.74 12.50 -2.76
CA TYR A 148 -4.96 12.90 -3.46
C TYR A 148 -6.17 12.27 -2.76
N ALA A 149 -7.34 12.87 -2.96
CA ALA A 149 -8.57 12.44 -2.30
C ALA A 149 -9.54 11.81 -3.28
N THR A 150 -10.08 10.64 -2.92
CA THR A 150 -11.23 10.05 -3.61
C THR A 150 -12.50 10.52 -2.95
N GLY A 151 -13.13 11.52 -3.57
CA GLY A 151 -14.08 12.40 -2.88
C GLY A 151 -13.44 13.15 -1.71
N PHE A 152 -14.19 14.03 -1.05
CA PHE A 152 -13.68 14.79 0.09
C PHE A 152 -14.76 14.96 1.16
N ARG A 153 -14.75 14.06 2.15
CA ARG A 153 -15.84 13.90 3.13
C ARG A 153 -15.94 15.08 4.11
N ASN A 154 -14.85 15.81 4.32
CA ASN A 154 -14.80 16.96 5.23
C ASN A 154 -15.41 18.23 4.65
N SER A 155 -15.67 18.29 3.34
CA SER A 155 -16.31 19.45 2.73
C SER A 155 -17.78 19.55 3.15
N LYS A 156 -18.22 20.79 3.36
CA LYS A 156 -19.62 21.13 3.63
C LYS A 156 -20.38 21.51 2.35
N ALA A 157 -19.71 21.50 1.20
CA ALA A 157 -20.33 21.81 -0.07
C ALA A 157 -21.39 20.76 -0.45
N THR A 158 -22.48 21.25 -1.04
CA THR A 158 -23.57 20.42 -1.56
C THR A 158 -23.34 19.99 -3.01
N THR A 159 -22.42 20.64 -3.71
CA THR A 159 -22.01 20.31 -5.08
C THR A 159 -20.65 19.62 -5.09
N GLU A 160 -20.39 18.79 -6.10
CA GLU A 160 -19.07 18.15 -6.27
C GLU A 160 -17.97 19.16 -6.60
N GLU A 161 -18.29 20.24 -7.31
CA GLU A 161 -17.35 21.33 -7.61
C GLU A 161 -16.87 22.02 -6.34
N GLY A 162 -17.78 22.34 -5.43
CA GLY A 162 -17.41 22.94 -4.14
C GLY A 162 -16.58 21.98 -3.29
N ARG A 163 -16.86 20.67 -3.36
CA ARG A 163 -16.03 19.65 -2.68
C ARG A 163 -14.63 19.57 -3.28
N ALA A 164 -14.52 19.65 -4.61
CA ALA A 164 -13.26 19.67 -5.32
C ALA A 164 -12.42 20.91 -4.93
N GLU A 165 -13.04 22.09 -4.89
CA GLU A 165 -12.39 23.31 -4.40
C GLU A 165 -11.89 23.18 -2.96
N ASP A 166 -12.75 22.68 -2.06
CA ASP A 166 -12.40 22.51 -0.64
C ASP A 166 -11.25 21.51 -0.46
N CYS A 167 -11.22 20.44 -1.26
CA CYS A 167 -10.13 19.46 -1.28
C CYS A 167 -8.78 20.11 -1.61
N ILE A 168 -8.74 20.93 -2.67
CA ILE A 168 -7.51 21.64 -3.06
C ILE A 168 -7.13 22.69 -2.00
N LYS A 169 -8.11 23.43 -1.44
CA LYS A 169 -7.87 24.37 -0.34
C LYS A 169 -7.32 23.68 0.93
N ALA A 170 -7.68 22.41 1.17
CA ALA A 170 -7.15 21.60 2.27
C ALA A 170 -5.70 21.13 2.05
N GLY A 171 -5.13 21.34 0.85
CA GLY A 171 -3.73 21.04 0.53
C GLY A 171 -3.51 19.70 -0.16
N LEU A 172 -4.57 18.98 -0.52
CA LEU A 172 -4.47 17.74 -1.30
C LEU A 172 -4.04 18.08 -2.74
N ARG A 173 -3.23 17.21 -3.33
CA ARG A 173 -2.65 17.43 -4.66
C ARG A 173 -3.70 17.40 -5.77
N CYS A 174 -4.69 16.53 -5.61
CA CYS A 174 -5.67 16.21 -6.64
C CYS A 174 -6.99 15.76 -6.01
N TYR A 175 -8.12 16.11 -6.65
CA TYR A 175 -9.45 15.58 -6.36
C TYR A 175 -9.87 14.53 -7.40
N ARG A 176 -10.04 13.27 -6.98
CA ARG A 176 -10.47 12.17 -7.85
C ARG A 176 -11.99 12.01 -7.79
N VAL A 177 -12.62 11.99 -8.96
CA VAL A 177 -14.05 11.72 -9.15
C VAL A 177 -14.28 10.38 -9.86
N GLY A 178 -15.51 9.86 -9.78
CA GLY A 178 -15.98 8.75 -10.62
C GLY A 178 -16.91 9.24 -11.74
N PRO A 179 -17.27 8.38 -12.72
CA PRO A 179 -18.18 8.74 -13.78
C PRO A 179 -19.61 8.89 -13.28
N THR A 180 -20.43 9.55 -14.09
CA THR A 180 -21.85 9.75 -13.79
C THR A 180 -22.66 8.46 -14.02
N GLY A 181 -23.64 8.18 -13.16
CA GLY A 181 -24.54 7.02 -13.29
C GLY A 181 -24.01 5.70 -12.76
N GLY A 182 -24.78 4.62 -12.94
CA GLY A 182 -24.33 3.24 -12.66
C GLY A 182 -24.27 2.83 -11.18
N ASN A 183 -24.74 3.69 -10.27
CA ASN A 183 -24.74 3.39 -8.83
C ASN A 183 -26.07 2.76 -8.34
N ASP A 184 -27.15 2.87 -9.11
CA ASP A 184 -28.43 2.21 -8.82
C ASP A 184 -28.55 0.96 -9.70
N PRO A 185 -28.55 -0.25 -9.13
CA PRO A 185 -28.64 -1.49 -9.90
C PRO A 185 -29.99 -1.68 -10.61
N ASN A 186 -31.01 -0.90 -10.25
CA ASN A 186 -32.34 -0.96 -10.86
C ASN A 186 -32.50 -0.03 -12.07
N VAL A 187 -31.52 0.84 -12.33
CA VAL A 187 -31.54 1.79 -13.43
C VAL A 187 -30.61 1.30 -14.54
N PRO A 188 -31.11 0.99 -15.75
CA PRO A 188 -30.26 0.62 -16.87
C PRO A 188 -29.18 1.67 -17.15
N PHE A 189 -27.96 1.22 -17.39
CA PHE A 189 -26.84 2.10 -17.70
C PHE A 189 -26.71 2.29 -19.22
N ASP A 190 -27.09 3.46 -19.72
CA ASP A 190 -26.85 3.83 -21.12
C ASP A 190 -25.43 4.39 -21.30
N PHE A 191 -24.59 3.65 -22.02
CA PHE A 191 -23.18 3.98 -22.24
C PHE A 191 -23.00 5.34 -22.95
N TYR A 192 -23.82 5.65 -23.96
CA TYR A 192 -23.66 6.88 -24.77
C TYR A 192 -24.12 8.13 -24.01
N GLU A 193 -25.19 8.01 -23.23
CA GLU A 193 -25.67 9.07 -22.36
C GLU A 193 -24.67 9.35 -21.24
N HIS A 194 -24.21 8.30 -20.54
CA HIS A 194 -23.32 8.46 -19.41
C HIS A 194 -21.89 8.85 -19.81
N ALA A 195 -21.43 8.51 -21.01
CA ALA A 195 -20.17 9.04 -21.54
C ALA A 195 -20.24 10.56 -21.70
N ARG A 196 -21.30 11.09 -22.34
CA ARG A 196 -21.51 12.54 -22.51
C ARG A 196 -21.62 13.26 -21.17
N LYS A 197 -22.47 12.75 -20.27
CA LYS A 197 -22.63 13.32 -18.92
C LYS A 197 -21.33 13.31 -18.11
N THR A 198 -20.52 12.26 -18.26
CA THR A 198 -19.22 12.16 -17.59
C THR A 198 -18.23 13.20 -18.13
N ILE A 199 -18.17 13.40 -19.45
CA ILE A 199 -17.35 14.46 -20.07
C ILE A 199 -17.75 15.84 -19.54
N ASP A 200 -19.05 16.16 -19.55
CA ASP A 200 -19.56 17.45 -19.06
C ASP A 200 -19.28 17.64 -17.57
N PHE A 201 -19.40 16.58 -16.78
CA PHE A 201 -19.06 16.61 -15.37
C PHE A 201 -17.57 16.91 -15.14
N CYS A 202 -16.68 16.23 -15.86
CA CYS A 202 -15.23 16.46 -15.77
C CYS A 202 -14.86 17.89 -16.13
N LYS A 203 -15.49 18.50 -17.15
CA LYS A 203 -15.28 19.91 -17.52
C LYS A 203 -15.62 20.86 -16.37
N ARG A 204 -16.68 20.57 -15.60
CA ARG A 204 -17.04 21.38 -14.42
C ARG A 204 -16.03 21.21 -13.27
N ILE A 205 -15.59 19.99 -13.02
CA ILE A 205 -14.58 19.70 -11.98
C ILE A 205 -13.24 20.37 -12.32
N ASP A 206 -12.79 20.26 -13.56
CA ASP A 206 -11.59 20.93 -14.07
C ASP A 206 -11.63 22.44 -13.80
N GLY A 207 -12.73 23.10 -14.18
CA GLY A 207 -12.96 24.51 -13.92
C GLY A 207 -12.95 24.86 -12.42
N ALA A 208 -13.56 24.02 -11.58
CA ALA A 208 -13.64 24.25 -10.13
C ALA A 208 -12.27 24.17 -9.44
N VAL A 209 -11.41 23.23 -9.83
CA VAL A 209 -10.07 23.09 -9.25
C VAL A 209 -9.04 24.06 -9.87
N GLY A 210 -9.44 24.79 -10.91
CA GLY A 210 -8.58 25.71 -11.68
C GLY A 210 -7.67 25.01 -12.69
N GLY A 211 -8.03 23.79 -13.12
CA GLY A 211 -7.31 22.96 -14.06
C GLY A 211 -5.92 22.49 -13.57
N GLN A 212 -4.99 22.34 -14.51
CA GLN A 212 -3.56 22.07 -14.24
C GLN A 212 -3.29 20.76 -13.49
N GLY A 213 -4.01 19.68 -13.83
CA GLY A 213 -3.81 18.37 -13.23
C GLY A 213 -4.14 18.31 -11.73
N ARG A 214 -5.05 19.16 -11.25
CA ARG A 214 -5.55 19.13 -9.86
C ARG A 214 -6.77 18.24 -9.67
N TRP A 215 -7.10 17.43 -10.68
CA TRP A 215 -8.17 16.46 -10.61
C TRP A 215 -7.80 15.20 -11.41
N ALA A 216 -8.51 14.12 -11.12
CA ALA A 216 -8.40 12.85 -11.82
C ALA A 216 -9.78 12.20 -11.90
N ILE A 217 -9.93 11.20 -12.77
CA ILE A 217 -11.15 10.40 -12.86
C ILE A 217 -10.82 8.93 -12.88
N ASP A 218 -11.59 8.17 -12.11
CA ASP A 218 -11.63 6.71 -12.16
C ASP A 218 -12.87 6.29 -12.94
N LEU A 219 -12.71 5.78 -14.17
CA LEU A 219 -13.81 5.27 -15.00
C LEU A 219 -14.37 3.94 -14.48
N HIS A 220 -13.68 3.32 -13.53
CA HIS A 220 -14.12 2.19 -12.74
C HIS A 220 -14.59 1.02 -13.61
N THR A 221 -13.93 0.87 -14.77
CA THR A 221 -14.24 -0.13 -15.81
C THR A 221 -15.68 -0.12 -16.34
N ARG A 222 -16.43 0.97 -16.12
CA ARG A 222 -17.88 1.02 -16.43
C ARG A 222 -18.19 1.09 -17.93
N PHE A 223 -17.24 1.57 -18.71
CA PHE A 223 -17.39 1.75 -20.16
C PHE A 223 -16.59 0.69 -20.91
N ASP A 224 -17.09 0.33 -22.09
CA ASP A 224 -16.29 -0.41 -23.06
C ASP A 224 -15.36 0.54 -23.84
N THR A 225 -14.44 -0.04 -24.62
CA THR A 225 -13.38 0.68 -25.35
C THR A 225 -13.91 1.87 -26.14
N THR A 226 -15.04 1.73 -26.83
CA THR A 226 -15.59 2.77 -27.71
C THR A 226 -15.92 4.06 -26.94
N GLU A 227 -16.63 3.96 -25.82
CA GLU A 227 -17.03 5.11 -25.00
C GLU A 227 -15.87 5.62 -24.16
N ALA A 228 -15.04 4.72 -23.64
CA ALA A 228 -13.89 5.09 -22.85
C ALA A 228 -12.88 5.94 -23.66
N ILE A 229 -12.61 5.58 -24.92
CA ILE A 229 -11.77 6.39 -25.81
C ILE A 229 -12.40 7.75 -26.11
N LYS A 230 -13.71 7.82 -26.39
CA LYS A 230 -14.41 9.11 -26.58
C LYS A 230 -14.27 10.02 -25.36
N ILE A 231 -14.39 9.46 -24.16
CA ILE A 231 -14.17 10.22 -22.92
C ILE A 231 -12.72 10.71 -22.89
N CYS A 232 -11.73 9.82 -23.03
CA CYS A 232 -10.32 10.19 -22.96
C CYS A 232 -9.91 11.24 -24.01
N ASP A 233 -10.46 11.20 -25.22
CA ASP A 233 -10.22 12.18 -26.29
C ASP A 233 -10.69 13.59 -25.93
N GLU A 234 -11.77 13.70 -25.17
CA GLU A 234 -12.25 14.97 -24.65
C GLU A 234 -11.45 15.41 -23.41
N LEU A 235 -11.10 14.46 -22.53
CA LEU A 235 -10.37 14.76 -21.29
C LEU A 235 -8.91 15.14 -21.53
N GLN A 236 -8.26 14.69 -22.61
CA GLN A 236 -6.86 15.06 -22.88
C GLN A 236 -6.67 16.58 -23.02
N LYS A 237 -7.71 17.32 -23.40
CA LYS A 237 -7.69 18.80 -23.51
C LYS A 237 -7.71 19.50 -22.15
N LEU A 238 -8.14 18.78 -21.10
CA LEU A 238 -8.26 19.27 -19.73
C LEU A 238 -7.06 18.87 -18.86
N GLU A 239 -6.15 18.05 -19.39
CA GLU A 239 -4.91 17.64 -18.71
C GLU A 239 -5.15 17.11 -17.27
N PRO A 240 -6.04 16.12 -17.05
CA PRO A 240 -6.20 15.49 -15.73
C PRO A 240 -4.88 14.89 -15.28
N TYR A 241 -4.68 14.75 -13.97
CA TYR A 241 -3.48 14.11 -13.44
C TYR A 241 -3.37 12.66 -13.93
N PHE A 242 -4.50 11.93 -13.89
CA PHE A 242 -4.65 10.59 -14.46
C PHE A 242 -6.11 10.28 -14.80
N VAL A 243 -6.29 9.32 -15.70
CA VAL A 243 -7.53 8.59 -15.96
C VAL A 243 -7.30 7.14 -15.56
N GLU A 244 -8.06 6.69 -14.59
CA GLU A 244 -7.93 5.37 -13.96
C GLU A 244 -8.94 4.37 -14.55
N ASP A 245 -8.49 3.12 -14.69
CA ASP A 245 -9.30 1.95 -15.05
C ASP A 245 -10.26 2.23 -16.23
N ILE A 246 -9.68 2.76 -17.33
CA ILE A 246 -10.37 3.16 -18.56
C ILE A 246 -11.34 2.08 -19.02
N ILE A 247 -10.86 0.84 -18.99
CA ILE A 247 -11.63 -0.39 -19.18
C ILE A 247 -11.05 -1.47 -18.25
N ARG A 248 -11.73 -2.61 -18.21
CA ARG A 248 -11.20 -3.85 -17.63
C ARG A 248 -9.81 -4.22 -18.16
N SER A 249 -8.94 -4.72 -17.28
CA SER A 249 -7.51 -4.87 -17.51
C SER A 249 -6.97 -6.30 -17.35
N GLU A 250 -7.82 -7.33 -17.29
CA GLU A 250 -7.36 -8.72 -17.18
C GLU A 250 -6.64 -9.23 -18.45
N ASN A 251 -6.85 -8.57 -19.58
CA ASN A 251 -6.11 -8.81 -20.81
C ASN A 251 -5.21 -7.60 -21.13
N PRO A 252 -3.89 -7.65 -20.87
CA PRO A 252 -2.97 -6.54 -21.15
C PRO A 252 -2.91 -6.19 -22.65
N GLY A 253 -3.26 -7.13 -23.54
CA GLY A 253 -3.31 -6.90 -24.98
C GLY A 253 -4.31 -5.82 -25.40
N VAL A 254 -5.36 -5.57 -24.62
CA VAL A 254 -6.30 -4.47 -24.93
C VAL A 254 -5.66 -3.11 -24.63
N TYR A 255 -4.81 -3.02 -23.61
CA TYR A 255 -4.08 -1.80 -23.28
C TYR A 255 -3.00 -1.47 -24.30
N ARG A 256 -2.40 -2.47 -24.99
CA ARG A 256 -1.55 -2.24 -26.19
C ARG A 256 -2.32 -1.46 -27.27
N THR A 257 -3.60 -1.79 -27.48
CA THR A 257 -4.46 -1.09 -28.43
C THR A 257 -4.81 0.31 -27.93
N ILE A 258 -5.35 0.43 -26.71
CA ILE A 258 -5.83 1.69 -26.14
C ILE A 258 -4.72 2.73 -25.99
N ARG A 259 -3.51 2.31 -25.60
CA ARG A 259 -2.38 3.23 -25.41
C ARG A 259 -2.05 4.03 -26.67
N ASN A 260 -2.30 3.48 -27.86
CA ASN A 260 -2.09 4.15 -29.15
C ASN A 260 -3.24 5.10 -29.54
N MET A 261 -4.38 5.04 -28.84
CA MET A 261 -5.60 5.77 -29.18
C MET A 261 -5.83 6.98 -28.26
N THR A 262 -5.09 7.12 -27.16
CA THR A 262 -5.27 8.24 -26.23
C THR A 262 -3.96 8.77 -25.65
N LYS A 263 -3.96 10.05 -25.28
CA LYS A 263 -2.82 10.77 -24.70
C LYS A 263 -3.01 11.14 -23.23
N VAL A 264 -4.15 10.79 -22.62
CA VAL A 264 -4.33 10.99 -21.18
C VAL A 264 -3.30 10.15 -20.41
N PRO A 265 -2.87 10.59 -19.22
CA PRO A 265 -2.11 9.73 -18.33
C PRO A 265 -2.99 8.59 -17.82
N VAL A 266 -2.56 7.34 -17.96
CA VAL A 266 -3.35 6.14 -17.66
C VAL A 266 -2.90 5.53 -16.34
N ALA A 267 -3.83 5.25 -15.44
CA ALA A 267 -3.56 4.55 -14.19
C ALA A 267 -4.34 3.23 -14.11
N VAL A 268 -3.67 2.14 -13.70
CA VAL A 268 -4.28 0.81 -13.56
C VAL A 268 -3.61 0.05 -12.42
N GLY A 269 -4.35 -0.82 -11.75
CA GLY A 269 -3.75 -1.94 -11.01
C GLY A 269 -4.23 -2.15 -9.58
N GLU A 270 -5.29 -1.48 -9.14
CA GLU A 270 -5.89 -1.72 -7.82
C GLU A 270 -6.35 -3.18 -7.63
N GLN A 271 -6.69 -3.83 -8.74
CA GLN A 271 -7.18 -5.20 -8.81
C GLN A 271 -6.06 -6.24 -8.94
N PHE A 272 -4.80 -5.81 -9.07
CA PHE A 272 -3.66 -6.70 -9.31
C PHE A 272 -2.96 -7.10 -8.02
N GLY A 273 -2.31 -8.26 -8.08
CA GLY A 273 -1.48 -8.79 -7.00
C GLY A 273 0.00 -8.50 -7.23
N ASP A 274 0.75 -9.56 -7.50
CA ASP A 274 2.20 -9.56 -7.55
C ASP A 274 2.78 -9.01 -8.87
N ARG A 275 4.11 -9.04 -9.01
CA ARG A 275 4.78 -8.49 -10.20
C ARG A 275 4.37 -9.16 -11.51
N TRP A 276 3.94 -10.43 -11.50
CA TRP A 276 3.56 -11.12 -12.73
C TRP A 276 2.19 -10.66 -13.24
N ASP A 277 1.31 -10.16 -12.36
CA ASP A 277 0.04 -9.55 -12.76
C ASP A 277 0.24 -8.21 -13.49
N THR A 278 1.32 -7.46 -13.19
CA THR A 278 1.50 -6.08 -13.65
C THR A 278 2.69 -5.85 -14.57
N ASN A 279 3.61 -6.81 -14.74
CA ASN A 279 4.87 -6.57 -15.45
C ASN A 279 4.66 -6.14 -16.90
N GLU A 280 3.76 -6.80 -17.66
CA GLU A 280 3.53 -6.45 -19.07
C GLU A 280 3.11 -4.99 -19.24
N LEU A 281 2.20 -4.50 -18.39
CA LEU A 281 1.73 -3.11 -18.45
C LEU A 281 2.84 -2.10 -18.17
N ILE A 282 3.79 -2.45 -17.29
CA ILE A 282 4.91 -1.59 -16.91
C ILE A 282 6.03 -1.67 -17.97
N GLU A 283 6.47 -2.87 -18.32
CA GLU A 283 7.60 -3.11 -19.22
C GLU A 283 7.35 -2.54 -20.61
N GLU A 284 6.12 -2.69 -21.11
CA GLU A 284 5.68 -2.16 -22.40
C GLU A 284 5.18 -0.70 -22.32
N ARG A 285 5.18 -0.09 -21.12
CA ARG A 285 4.75 1.30 -20.88
C ARG A 285 3.31 1.57 -21.37
N LEU A 286 2.41 0.65 -21.05
CA LEU A 286 0.99 0.72 -21.40
C LEU A 286 0.18 1.59 -20.43
N ILE A 287 0.75 1.89 -19.27
CA ILE A 287 0.21 2.77 -18.24
C ILE A 287 1.26 3.81 -17.86
N ASP A 288 0.82 4.92 -17.27
CA ASP A 288 1.69 5.95 -16.72
C ASP A 288 1.84 5.81 -15.19
N TYR A 289 0.84 5.20 -14.54
CA TYR A 289 0.84 4.95 -13.10
C TYR A 289 0.35 3.55 -12.76
N SER A 290 1.15 2.80 -12.01
CA SER A 290 0.70 1.57 -11.36
C SER A 290 -0.03 1.90 -10.06
N ARG A 291 -1.14 1.20 -9.82
CA ARG A 291 -1.99 1.35 -8.63
C ARG A 291 -1.96 0.16 -7.68
N VAL A 292 -1.03 -0.77 -7.89
CA VAL A 292 -0.84 -1.91 -6.99
C VAL A 292 -0.60 -1.42 -5.56
N THR A 293 -1.07 -2.19 -4.58
CA THR A 293 -1.13 -1.72 -3.20
C THR A 293 -0.93 -2.84 -2.19
N LEU A 294 -0.61 -2.46 -0.95
CA LEU A 294 -0.60 -3.39 0.17
C LEU A 294 -2.02 -3.59 0.69
N PRO A 295 -2.37 -4.81 1.14
CA PRO A 295 -1.53 -6.00 1.16
C PRO A 295 -1.69 -6.86 -0.12
N ASN A 296 -2.45 -6.39 -1.12
CA ASN A 296 -2.80 -7.10 -2.35
C ASN A 296 -1.58 -7.68 -3.09
N THR A 297 -0.44 -6.98 -3.08
CA THR A 297 0.78 -7.43 -3.76
C THR A 297 1.46 -8.64 -3.13
N GLY A 298 0.97 -9.16 -2.00
CA GLY A 298 1.68 -10.21 -1.27
C GLY A 298 2.71 -9.68 -0.28
N GLY A 299 2.79 -8.36 -0.09
CA GLY A 299 3.57 -7.73 0.96
C GLY A 299 4.64 -6.75 0.46
N VAL A 300 5.46 -6.30 1.41
CA VAL A 300 6.39 -5.17 1.27
C VAL A 300 7.54 -5.50 0.32
N SER A 301 8.13 -6.69 0.41
CA SER A 301 9.24 -7.09 -0.45
C SER A 301 8.78 -7.18 -1.91
N GLU A 302 7.58 -7.68 -2.15
CA GLU A 302 7.01 -7.74 -3.49
C GLU A 302 6.68 -6.36 -4.04
N LEU A 303 6.05 -5.49 -3.24
CA LEU A 303 5.77 -4.12 -3.65
C LEU A 303 7.06 -3.33 -3.94
N LYS A 304 8.16 -3.56 -3.19
CA LYS A 304 9.46 -2.95 -3.49
C LYS A 304 10.02 -3.41 -4.84
N LYS A 305 9.86 -4.69 -5.22
CA LYS A 305 10.27 -5.18 -6.55
C LYS A 305 9.45 -4.51 -7.65
N ILE A 306 8.15 -4.35 -7.45
CA ILE A 306 7.28 -3.61 -8.40
C ILE A 306 7.69 -2.13 -8.47
N ALA A 307 8.02 -1.49 -7.34
CA ALA A 307 8.48 -0.11 -7.34
C ALA A 307 9.76 0.09 -8.15
N VAL A 308 10.70 -0.87 -8.10
CA VAL A 308 11.92 -0.86 -8.93
C VAL A 308 11.61 -1.08 -10.42
N LEU A 309 10.65 -1.95 -10.75
CA LEU A 309 10.15 -2.10 -12.12
C LEU A 309 9.56 -0.78 -12.63
N CYS A 310 8.71 -0.13 -11.83
CA CYS A 310 8.15 1.17 -12.16
C CYS A 310 9.25 2.21 -12.41
N GLU A 311 10.23 2.30 -11.50
CA GLU A 311 11.38 3.22 -11.63
C GLU A 311 12.17 2.97 -12.93
N THR A 312 12.46 1.70 -13.25
CA THR A 312 13.20 1.30 -14.46
C THR A 312 12.49 1.74 -15.74
N HIS A 313 11.15 1.72 -15.75
CA HIS A 313 10.33 2.01 -16.92
C HIS A 313 9.71 3.41 -16.91
N TYR A 314 10.13 4.26 -15.97
CA TYR A 314 9.61 5.62 -15.76
C TYR A 314 8.11 5.68 -15.45
N ILE A 315 7.55 4.63 -14.88
CA ILE A 315 6.15 4.55 -14.44
C ILE A 315 6.03 5.09 -13.01
N GLY A 316 4.96 5.85 -12.73
CA GLY A 316 4.66 6.31 -11.38
C GLY A 316 3.97 5.23 -10.53
N LEU A 317 3.99 5.40 -9.21
CA LEU A 317 3.33 4.52 -8.26
C LEU A 317 2.32 5.34 -7.44
N ILE A 318 1.03 5.09 -7.67
CA ILE A 318 -0.08 5.71 -6.93
C ILE A 318 -0.99 4.63 -6.35
N PRO A 319 -0.61 3.99 -5.23
CA PRO A 319 -1.32 2.83 -4.71
C PRO A 319 -2.78 3.14 -4.38
N HIS A 320 -3.66 2.16 -4.64
CA HIS A 320 -5.05 2.19 -4.16
C HIS A 320 -5.11 2.10 -2.63
N PHE A 321 -6.15 2.67 -2.00
CA PHE A 321 -6.34 2.58 -0.54
C PHE A 321 -6.93 1.22 -0.13
N THR A 322 -6.50 0.63 0.98
CA THR A 322 -7.04 -0.65 1.47
C THR A 322 -7.54 -0.53 2.90
N GLY A 323 -6.63 -0.53 3.87
CA GLY A 323 -6.91 -0.38 5.29
C GLY A 323 -5.92 0.53 6.01
N PRO A 324 -6.24 0.96 7.23
CA PRO A 324 -5.44 1.92 7.99
C PRO A 324 -3.98 1.46 8.21
N LEU A 325 -3.74 0.20 8.59
CA LEU A 325 -2.38 -0.28 8.84
C LEU A 325 -1.59 -0.48 7.54
N SER A 326 -2.26 -0.95 6.48
CA SER A 326 -1.68 -1.05 5.14
C SER A 326 -1.31 0.33 4.60
N THR A 327 -2.13 1.36 4.88
CA THR A 327 -1.81 2.75 4.57
C THR A 327 -0.55 3.22 5.30
N ALA A 328 -0.39 2.89 6.58
CA ALA A 328 0.83 3.19 7.34
C ALA A 328 2.06 2.50 6.73
N ALA A 329 1.97 1.21 6.41
CA ALA A 329 3.05 0.49 5.76
C ALA A 329 3.39 1.06 4.36
N LEU A 330 2.37 1.44 3.58
CA LEU A 330 2.56 2.06 2.27
C LEU A 330 3.35 3.37 2.36
N VAL A 331 3.15 4.19 3.40
CA VAL A 331 3.96 5.43 3.58
C VAL A 331 5.45 5.09 3.69
N HIS A 332 5.82 4.03 4.44
CA HIS A 332 7.21 3.60 4.56
C HIS A 332 7.78 3.10 3.23
N VAL A 333 7.01 2.31 2.48
CA VAL A 333 7.43 1.78 1.17
C VAL A 333 7.57 2.90 0.15
N LEU A 334 6.56 3.77 0.04
CA LEU A 334 6.59 4.91 -0.86
C LEU A 334 7.72 5.85 -0.48
N GLY A 335 7.88 6.21 0.79
CA GLY A 335 8.94 7.10 1.28
C GLY A 335 10.36 6.60 1.00
N SER A 336 10.58 5.29 0.91
CA SER A 336 11.86 4.65 0.60
C SER A 336 12.04 4.22 -0.86
N SER A 337 11.13 4.60 -1.76
CA SER A 337 11.17 4.22 -3.18
C SER A 337 11.24 5.45 -4.08
N SER A 338 11.80 5.39 -5.28
CA SER A 338 11.91 6.57 -6.18
C SER A 338 11.32 6.35 -7.58
N PRO A 339 10.05 5.88 -7.71
CA PRO A 339 9.40 5.83 -9.01
C PRO A 339 9.22 7.25 -9.58
N SER A 340 8.99 7.38 -10.89
CA SER A 340 8.88 8.68 -11.59
C SER A 340 7.96 9.68 -10.93
N ARG A 341 6.84 9.19 -10.36
CA ARG A 341 5.91 9.96 -9.54
C ARG A 341 5.39 9.07 -8.43
N CYS A 342 5.11 9.66 -7.28
CA CYS A 342 4.65 8.94 -6.10
C CYS A 342 3.56 9.76 -5.39
N MET A 343 2.40 9.16 -5.16
CA MET A 343 1.29 9.82 -4.47
C MET A 343 0.44 8.78 -3.73
N MET A 344 -0.17 9.16 -2.62
CA MET A 344 -1.04 8.29 -1.83
C MET A 344 -2.51 8.63 -2.06
N GLU A 345 -3.34 7.63 -2.28
CA GLU A 345 -4.79 7.79 -2.21
C GLU A 345 -5.29 7.87 -0.77
N LEU A 346 -6.18 8.82 -0.48
CA LEU A 346 -6.96 8.87 0.76
C LEU A 346 -8.46 8.87 0.45
N ALA A 347 -9.17 7.83 0.86
CA ALA A 347 -10.62 7.76 0.75
C ALA A 347 -11.27 8.88 1.57
N GLY A 348 -11.92 9.84 0.91
CA GLY A 348 -12.51 11.01 1.56
C GLY A 348 -11.51 12.08 1.99
N GLY A 349 -10.22 11.95 1.67
CA GLY A 349 -9.17 12.95 1.85
C GLY A 349 -8.53 13.05 3.24
N GLU A 350 -8.86 12.14 4.15
CA GLU A 350 -8.24 12.03 5.48
C GLU A 350 -7.89 10.58 5.80
N PRO A 351 -6.84 10.33 6.60
CA PRO A 351 -6.60 9.02 7.17
C PRO A 351 -7.74 8.58 8.09
N GLU A 352 -8.06 7.29 8.04
CA GLU A 352 -8.93 6.67 9.05
C GLU A 352 -8.26 6.70 10.43
N ARG A 353 -9.04 6.59 11.51
CA ARG A 353 -8.51 6.60 12.88
C ARG A 353 -9.19 5.52 13.72
N PRO A 354 -8.86 4.23 13.49
CA PRO A 354 -9.44 3.15 14.27
C PRO A 354 -9.00 3.24 15.74
N ALA A 355 -9.93 2.96 16.67
CA ALA A 355 -9.69 3.08 18.10
C ALA A 355 -8.64 2.08 18.66
N TYR A 356 -8.33 1.03 17.89
CA TYR A 356 -7.36 0.00 18.23
C TYR A 356 -5.92 0.35 17.80
N PHE A 357 -5.68 1.51 17.20
CA PHE A 357 -4.34 2.05 16.96
C PHE A 357 -4.09 3.33 17.78
N ASN A 358 -2.82 3.71 17.95
CA ASN A 358 -2.43 4.99 18.54
C ASN A 358 -2.80 6.18 17.64
N ASP A 359 -3.06 7.36 18.23
CA ASP A 359 -3.54 8.54 17.49
C ASP A 359 -2.56 9.05 16.42
N ASP A 360 -1.26 8.85 16.64
CA ASP A 360 -0.16 9.30 15.78
C ASP A 360 0.43 8.16 14.92
N TYR A 361 -0.34 7.10 14.67
CA TYR A 361 0.09 5.98 13.84
C TYR A 361 0.35 6.40 12.38
N LEU A 362 -0.39 7.40 11.89
CA LEU A 362 -0.16 8.09 10.61
C LEU A 362 0.07 9.59 10.86
N LEU A 363 1.19 10.10 10.34
CA LEU A 363 1.56 11.51 10.47
C LEU A 363 1.02 12.29 9.26
N PHE A 364 -0.21 12.78 9.35
CA PHE A 364 -0.86 13.54 8.27
C PHE A 364 -0.95 15.03 8.58
N ASN A 365 -0.61 15.87 7.61
CA ASN A 365 -0.79 17.33 7.72
C ASN A 365 -0.97 17.95 6.33
N LYS A 366 -2.12 18.60 6.09
CA LYS A 366 -2.44 19.37 4.87
C LYS A 366 -2.13 18.62 3.57
N GLY A 367 -2.74 17.45 3.40
CA GLY A 367 -2.61 16.64 2.19
C GLY A 367 -1.26 15.94 2.01
N LYS A 368 -0.49 15.79 3.08
CA LYS A 368 0.83 15.15 3.07
C LYS A 368 0.93 14.12 4.19
N LEU A 369 1.49 12.96 3.87
CA LEU A 369 1.85 11.92 4.83
C LEU A 369 3.36 11.90 5.05
N TYR A 370 3.77 12.01 6.31
CA TYR A 370 5.16 12.00 6.74
C TYR A 370 5.55 10.61 7.22
N LEU A 371 6.83 10.28 7.04
CA LEU A 371 7.40 9.01 7.50
C LEU A 371 7.38 8.95 9.03
N ASN A 372 6.89 7.85 9.60
CA ASN A 372 6.87 7.65 11.04
C ASN A 372 8.25 7.17 11.52
N PRO A 373 9.00 7.95 12.33
CA PRO A 373 10.36 7.60 12.71
C PRO A 373 10.46 6.55 13.82
N LYS A 374 9.33 6.12 14.39
CA LYS A 374 9.30 5.12 15.47
C LYS A 374 9.64 3.72 14.93
N PRO A 375 10.23 2.83 15.75
CA PRO A 375 10.58 1.47 15.34
C PRO A 375 9.41 0.68 14.73
N GLY A 376 9.72 -0.18 13.76
CA GLY A 376 8.70 -0.92 13.01
C GLY A 376 7.85 0.00 12.14
N TRP A 377 6.53 -0.19 12.15
CA TRP A 377 5.58 0.72 11.51
C TRP A 377 5.31 2.00 12.33
N GLY A 378 5.79 2.06 13.58
CA GLY A 378 5.40 3.11 14.52
C GLY A 378 3.93 3.06 14.95
N VAL A 379 3.29 1.89 14.78
CA VAL A 379 1.90 1.60 15.15
C VAL A 379 1.86 0.70 16.37
N ALA A 380 1.15 1.13 17.40
CA ALA A 380 0.78 0.34 18.56
C ALA A 380 -0.63 -0.22 18.37
N PHE A 381 -0.83 -1.51 18.67
CA PHE A 381 -2.11 -2.20 18.49
C PHE A 381 -2.71 -2.60 19.84
N ASP A 382 -3.93 -2.11 20.11
CA ASP A 382 -4.71 -2.47 21.28
C ASP A 382 -5.67 -3.62 20.95
N ARG A 383 -5.20 -4.84 21.27
CA ARG A 383 -5.95 -6.09 21.06
C ARG A 383 -7.33 -6.08 21.74
N GLY A 384 -7.50 -5.35 22.84
CA GLY A 384 -8.75 -5.30 23.59
C GLY A 384 -9.86 -4.54 22.87
N LYS A 385 -9.51 -3.81 21.81
CA LYS A 385 -10.42 -3.06 20.95
C LYS A 385 -10.57 -3.66 19.56
N ALA A 386 -10.12 -4.90 19.35
CA ALA A 386 -10.30 -5.64 18.11
C ALA A 386 -10.97 -6.99 18.38
N ASP A 387 -11.65 -7.54 17.38
CA ASP A 387 -12.40 -8.78 17.57
C ASP A 387 -11.46 -9.98 17.36
N PHE A 388 -11.14 -10.72 18.43
CA PHE A 388 -10.29 -11.91 18.33
C PHE A 388 -10.99 -13.04 17.57
N ILE A 389 -10.30 -13.64 16.59
CA ILE A 389 -10.87 -14.69 15.73
C ILE A 389 -10.10 -16.01 15.84
N MET A 390 -8.76 -15.96 15.86
CA MET A 390 -7.93 -17.16 15.72
C MET A 390 -6.56 -16.98 16.40
N GLU A 391 -6.05 -18.07 16.96
CA GLU A 391 -4.66 -18.21 17.43
C GLU A 391 -4.06 -19.53 16.91
N ILE A 392 -2.80 -19.47 16.47
CA ILE A 392 -2.01 -20.59 15.96
C ILE A 392 -0.68 -20.62 16.73
N THR A 393 -0.40 -21.75 17.37
CA THR A 393 0.82 -22.00 18.17
C THR A 393 1.58 -23.25 17.75
N GLU A 394 1.03 -24.02 16.81
CA GLU A 394 1.61 -25.27 16.33
C GLU A 394 1.83 -25.21 14.81
N ASN A 395 2.93 -25.81 14.35
CA ASN A 395 3.22 -25.94 12.92
C ASN A 395 2.19 -26.89 12.26
N THR A 396 2.00 -26.78 10.95
CA THR A 396 1.11 -27.67 10.20
C THR A 396 1.51 -29.14 10.39
N LYS A 397 0.52 -29.99 10.68
CA LYS A 397 0.69 -31.45 10.71
C LYS A 397 0.76 -32.06 9.31
N PHE A 398 0.40 -31.27 8.30
CA PHE A 398 0.36 -31.65 6.90
C PHE A 398 1.22 -30.66 6.10
N PRO A 399 2.56 -30.74 6.20
CA PRO A 399 3.43 -29.87 5.41
C PRO A 399 3.28 -30.23 3.94
N HIS A 400 3.08 -29.21 3.10
CA HIS A 400 3.19 -29.39 1.66
C HIS A 400 4.65 -29.69 1.30
N PRO A 401 4.91 -30.58 0.33
CA PRO A 401 6.26 -30.80 -0.16
C PRO A 401 6.81 -29.51 -0.80
N TYR A 402 8.10 -29.27 -0.63
CA TYR A 402 8.86 -28.22 -1.32
C TYR A 402 10.31 -28.67 -1.37
N LEU A 403 11.04 -28.23 -2.40
CA LEU A 403 12.45 -28.58 -2.56
C LEU A 403 13.34 -27.48 -1.99
N LYS A 404 14.55 -27.88 -1.62
CA LYS A 404 15.63 -26.96 -1.26
C LYS A 404 16.83 -27.23 -2.17
N SER A 405 17.38 -26.17 -2.74
CA SER A 405 18.69 -26.22 -3.38
C SER A 405 19.79 -26.49 -2.32
N PRO A 406 21.00 -26.91 -2.73
CA PRO A 406 22.11 -27.15 -1.79
C PRO A 406 22.48 -25.95 -0.91
N ASP A 407 22.18 -24.72 -1.34
CA ASP A 407 22.37 -23.47 -0.58
C ASP A 407 21.19 -23.12 0.34
N GLY A 408 20.12 -23.93 0.34
CA GLY A 408 18.94 -23.77 1.19
C GLY A 408 17.85 -22.83 0.65
N ALA A 409 17.95 -22.37 -0.61
CA ALA A 409 16.87 -21.61 -1.24
C ALA A 409 15.63 -22.49 -1.51
N ILE A 410 14.44 -21.88 -1.46
CA ILE A 410 13.17 -22.58 -1.68
C ILE A 410 12.93 -22.80 -3.17
N HIS A 411 12.61 -24.03 -3.54
CA HIS A 411 12.16 -24.42 -4.87
C HIS A 411 10.79 -25.10 -4.81
N ASN A 412 10.08 -25.04 -5.94
CA ASN A 412 8.84 -25.80 -6.14
C ASN A 412 9.17 -27.31 -6.04
N TRP A 413 8.24 -28.11 -5.54
CA TRP A 413 8.39 -29.57 -5.50
C TRP A 413 8.12 -30.26 -6.82
#